data_AF-A0A396LB91-F1
#
_entry.id   AF-A0A396LB91-F1
#
_cell.length_a   1.000
_cell.length_b   1.000
_cell.length_c   1.000
_cell.angle_alpha   90.00
_cell.angle_beta   90.00
_cell.angle_gamma   90.00
#
_symmetry.space_group_name_H-M   'P 1'
#
loop_
_entity.id
_entity.type
_entity.pdbx_description
1 polymer ?
#
loop_
_entity_poly.entity_id
_entity_poly.type
_entity_poly.pdbx_seq_one_letter_code
_entity_poly.pdbx_strand_id
1 'polypeptide(L)'
;MLVNLSLYYIKDIKRMLKHYKNAIPILQIYILQLVIIINAKLNMKESVQKMNGRKKYVGESYSFYRKNRPIGKGGNGAVYEVELLSDNGLGFPMVAKFFEYEGTDKEKRYKRFKNEIIALNELKDIDGIMQVLDKKCPQDIPRTMDEAWYLMPKAKPYKLTHSPNIYIKIVDMLQLARIIQCIHERNGAHRDIKPENILILGNRLVLSDFGLYWGIEEERLTEFNERIGPYKIMPPELENVQTDLDLDFRPSDVYLFAKVLWMTLKGDNIGFRGQYQRGDVQIFLNKENFGDVITLEPIHKLIEQATFEDMNKRISIHQCIDYLELQRNLLDERERELLSNELVSRLLYDEHSKMIIERTKPDELIYEDKGTIFSMLRGVIPISKIMVKSLNDEQKAKQIQLTDFQVGSGGICKMLYFNNGIIINFISDF
;
A
#
# COMPACT_ATOMS: atom_id res chain seq x y z
N MET A 1 52.27 -27.37 -6.81
CA MET A 1 52.73 -27.65 -8.19
C MET A 1 52.59 -26.47 -9.16
N LEU A 2 51.63 -25.54 -8.97
CA LEU A 2 51.43 -24.37 -9.86
C LEU A 2 52.41 -23.19 -9.64
N VAL A 3 53.15 -23.14 -8.53
CA VAL A 3 54.12 -22.05 -8.24
C VAL A 3 55.52 -22.32 -8.86
N ASN A 4 55.85 -23.58 -9.17
CA ASN A 4 57.14 -23.92 -9.80
C ASN A 4 57.13 -23.85 -11.33
N LEU A 5 55.96 -23.88 -11.98
CA LEU A 5 55.87 -23.66 -13.42
C LEU A 5 56.11 -22.18 -13.79
N SER A 6 55.66 -21.22 -12.98
CA SER A 6 55.77 -19.79 -13.30
C SER A 6 57.22 -19.28 -13.28
N LEU A 7 58.05 -19.78 -12.36
CA LEU A 7 59.47 -19.38 -12.25
C LEU A 7 60.36 -19.96 -13.37
N TYR A 8 59.99 -21.12 -13.92
CA TYR A 8 60.71 -21.75 -15.03
C TYR A 8 60.51 -20.96 -16.34
N TYR A 9 59.27 -20.60 -16.68
CA TYR A 9 58.96 -19.79 -17.86
C TYR A 9 59.53 -18.36 -17.80
N ILE A 10 59.60 -17.74 -16.62
CA ILE A 10 60.17 -16.39 -16.45
C ILE A 10 61.70 -16.38 -16.64
N LYS A 11 62.41 -17.44 -16.23
CA LYS A 11 63.87 -17.56 -16.44
C LYS A 11 64.22 -17.77 -17.92
N ASP A 12 63.44 -18.56 -18.64
CA ASP A 12 63.65 -18.80 -20.08
C ASP A 12 63.33 -17.57 -20.93
N ILE A 13 62.29 -16.80 -20.57
CA ILE A 13 61.97 -15.52 -21.23
C ILE A 13 63.10 -14.50 -21.01
N LYS A 14 63.66 -14.39 -19.80
CA LYS A 14 64.80 -13.50 -19.54
C LYS A 14 66.08 -13.91 -20.26
N ARG A 15 66.29 -15.21 -20.49
CA ARG A 15 67.44 -15.75 -21.23
C ARG A 15 67.31 -15.51 -22.74
N MET A 16 66.11 -15.64 -23.30
CA MET A 16 65.84 -15.32 -24.71
C MET A 16 65.96 -13.81 -25.01
N LEU A 17 65.52 -12.94 -24.10
CA LEU A 17 65.58 -11.49 -24.27
C LEU A 17 67.02 -10.93 -24.30
N LYS A 18 68.02 -11.67 -23.79
CA LYS A 18 69.42 -11.23 -23.78
C LYS A 18 70.10 -11.30 -25.16
N HIS A 19 69.59 -12.13 -26.08
CA HIS A 19 70.16 -12.32 -27.42
C HIS A 19 69.49 -11.48 -28.53
N TYR A 20 68.40 -10.77 -28.22
CA TYR A 20 67.59 -10.08 -29.23
C TYR A 20 67.43 -8.58 -28.94
N LYS A 21 68.55 -7.87 -28.77
CA LYS A 21 68.54 -6.40 -28.59
C LYS A 21 67.90 -5.63 -29.76
N ASN A 22 67.79 -6.25 -30.95
CA ASN A 22 67.15 -5.64 -32.13
C ASN A 22 65.75 -6.21 -32.46
N ALA A 23 65.22 -7.17 -31.69
CA ALA A 23 63.87 -7.72 -31.93
C ALA A 23 62.79 -7.22 -30.95
N ILE A 24 63.18 -6.36 -29.99
CA ILE A 24 62.25 -5.74 -29.02
C ILE A 24 61.08 -5.01 -29.71
N PRO A 25 61.28 -4.22 -30.80
CA PRO A 25 60.18 -3.56 -31.47
C PRO A 25 59.24 -4.53 -32.20
N ILE A 26 59.81 -5.58 -32.81
CA ILE A 26 59.04 -6.58 -33.56
C ILE A 26 58.18 -7.42 -32.62
N LEU A 27 58.73 -7.86 -31.49
CA LEU A 27 57.97 -8.57 -30.45
C LEU A 27 56.87 -7.70 -29.83
N GLN A 28 57.11 -6.40 -29.64
CA GLN A 28 56.07 -5.47 -29.19
C GLN A 28 54.93 -5.33 -30.21
N ILE A 29 55.25 -5.28 -31.51
CA ILE A 29 54.24 -5.25 -32.58
C ILE A 29 53.41 -6.53 -32.60
N TYR A 30 54.03 -7.71 -32.47
CA TYR A 30 53.30 -8.99 -32.42
C TYR A 30 52.43 -9.11 -31.18
N ILE A 31 52.90 -8.64 -30.01
CA ILE A 31 52.09 -8.60 -28.78
C ILE A 31 50.91 -7.64 -28.95
N LEU A 32 51.12 -6.45 -29.51
CA LEU A 32 50.04 -5.49 -29.76
C LEU A 32 49.02 -6.05 -30.75
N GLN A 33 49.46 -6.72 -31.82
CA GLN A 33 48.59 -7.43 -32.76
C GLN A 33 47.83 -8.58 -32.07
N LEU A 34 48.48 -9.35 -31.19
CA LEU A 34 47.80 -10.39 -30.42
C LEU A 34 46.77 -9.82 -29.46
N VAL A 35 47.06 -8.71 -28.78
CA VAL A 35 46.09 -8.01 -27.92
C VAL A 35 44.94 -7.46 -28.74
N ILE A 36 45.19 -6.89 -29.92
CA ILE A 36 44.15 -6.42 -30.85
C ILE A 36 43.32 -7.61 -31.35
N ILE A 37 43.92 -8.75 -31.70
CA ILE A 37 43.21 -9.95 -32.15
C ILE A 37 42.41 -10.59 -31.01
N ILE A 38 42.94 -10.59 -29.78
CA ILE A 38 42.24 -11.09 -28.60
C ILE A 38 41.08 -10.16 -28.26
N ASN A 39 41.27 -8.84 -28.26
CA ASN A 39 40.19 -7.87 -28.08
C ASN A 39 39.17 -7.94 -29.22
N ALA A 40 39.60 -8.14 -30.47
CA ALA A 40 38.70 -8.35 -31.60
C ALA A 40 37.95 -9.68 -31.47
N LYS A 41 38.56 -10.75 -30.95
CA LYS A 41 37.89 -12.03 -30.65
C LYS A 41 36.96 -11.96 -29.44
N LEU A 42 37.28 -11.15 -28.44
CA LEU A 42 36.41 -10.86 -27.28
C LEU A 42 35.21 -10.00 -27.73
N ASN A 43 35.45 -8.93 -28.49
CA ASN A 43 34.41 -8.13 -29.14
C ASN A 43 33.61 -8.96 -30.17
N MET A 44 34.22 -9.93 -30.85
CA MET A 44 33.53 -10.91 -31.69
C MET A 44 32.70 -11.88 -30.86
N LYS A 45 33.15 -12.33 -29.67
CA LYS A 45 32.29 -13.11 -28.75
C LYS A 45 31.13 -12.29 -28.19
N GLU A 46 31.30 -10.99 -27.97
CA GLU A 46 30.20 -10.07 -27.62
C GLU A 46 29.26 -9.82 -28.81
N SER A 47 29.79 -9.71 -30.03
CA SER A 47 28.96 -9.52 -31.24
C SER A 47 28.36 -10.82 -31.81
N VAL A 48 28.88 -11.99 -31.43
CA VAL A 48 28.28 -13.31 -31.69
C VAL A 48 27.06 -13.57 -30.77
N GLN A 49 26.84 -12.78 -29.70
CA GLN A 49 25.61 -12.81 -28.91
C GLN A 49 24.42 -12.05 -29.54
N LYS A 50 24.55 -11.58 -30.79
CA LYS A 50 23.45 -11.03 -31.61
C LYS A 50 22.78 -12.06 -32.54
N MET A 51 22.98 -13.36 -32.33
CA MET A 51 22.22 -14.36 -33.07
C MET A 51 20.74 -14.31 -32.62
N ASN A 52 19.89 -13.79 -33.51
CA ASN A 52 18.43 -13.52 -33.40
C ASN A 52 17.97 -12.09 -33.05
N GLY A 53 18.86 -11.08 -33.00
CA GLY A 53 18.46 -9.67 -32.81
C GLY A 53 17.87 -9.33 -31.43
N ARG A 54 17.80 -10.29 -30.51
CA ARG A 54 17.39 -10.09 -29.11
C ARG A 54 18.62 -9.88 -28.23
N LYS A 55 18.64 -8.79 -27.47
CA LYS A 55 19.72 -8.48 -26.52
C LYS A 55 19.65 -9.42 -25.32
N LYS A 56 20.75 -10.12 -25.02
CA LYS A 56 20.91 -10.94 -23.81
C LYS A 56 21.27 -10.04 -22.62
N TYR A 57 20.58 -10.23 -21.51
CA TYR A 57 20.86 -9.61 -20.22
C TYR A 57 21.45 -10.67 -19.29
N VAL A 58 22.47 -10.29 -18.53
CA VAL A 58 23.25 -11.18 -17.66
C VAL A 58 23.35 -10.53 -16.29
N GLY A 59 22.79 -11.17 -15.28
CA GLY A 59 22.94 -10.83 -13.86
C GLY A 59 23.93 -11.75 -13.16
N GLU A 60 23.85 -11.80 -11.84
CA GLU A 60 24.72 -12.63 -11.02
C GLU A 60 24.32 -14.10 -11.05
N SER A 61 23.00 -14.37 -11.10
CA SER A 61 22.45 -15.72 -11.01
C SER A 61 21.69 -16.16 -12.27
N TYR A 62 21.15 -15.20 -13.02
CA TYR A 62 20.29 -15.47 -14.18
C TYR A 62 20.78 -14.74 -15.43
N SER A 63 20.45 -15.32 -16.58
CA SER A 63 20.54 -14.64 -17.87
C SER A 63 19.22 -14.77 -18.61
N PHE A 64 18.82 -13.73 -19.33
CA PHE A 64 17.51 -13.71 -19.98
C PHE A 64 17.48 -12.82 -21.23
N TYR A 65 16.44 -13.01 -22.04
CA TYR A 65 16.01 -12.05 -23.06
C TYR A 65 14.76 -11.31 -22.56
N ARG A 66 14.65 -10.01 -22.83
CA ARG A 66 13.41 -9.26 -22.56
C ARG A 66 12.55 -9.16 -23.80
N LYS A 67 11.22 -9.10 -23.64
CA LYS A 67 10.30 -8.76 -24.74
C LYS A 67 10.42 -7.28 -25.09
N ASN A 68 10.06 -6.93 -26.33
CA ASN A 68 10.20 -5.55 -26.83
C ASN A 68 9.20 -4.55 -26.24
N ARG A 69 8.02 -5.03 -25.81
CA ARG A 69 6.96 -4.17 -25.25
C ARG A 69 6.96 -4.27 -23.73
N PRO A 70 6.95 -3.15 -23.00
CA PRO A 70 6.78 -3.18 -21.56
C PRO A 70 5.34 -3.58 -21.20
N ILE A 71 5.19 -4.27 -20.08
CA ILE A 71 3.89 -4.60 -19.49
C ILE A 71 3.41 -3.52 -18.51
N GLY A 72 4.31 -2.65 -18.06
CA GLY A 72 4.02 -1.51 -17.20
C GLY A 72 5.14 -0.48 -17.28
N LYS A 73 4.78 0.80 -17.07
CA LYS A 73 5.72 1.92 -17.00
C LYS A 73 5.45 2.70 -15.72
N GLY A 74 6.50 3.01 -14.97
CA GLY A 74 6.46 3.84 -13.77
C GLY A 74 7.35 5.06 -13.92
N GLY A 75 7.45 5.87 -12.87
CA GLY A 75 8.17 7.15 -12.90
C GLY A 75 9.68 7.05 -13.15
N ASN A 76 10.29 5.90 -12.87
CA ASN A 76 11.74 5.70 -12.97
C ASN A 76 12.13 4.61 -13.99
N GLY A 77 11.17 4.04 -14.72
CA GLY A 77 11.47 2.93 -15.62
C GLY A 77 10.28 2.10 -16.08
N ALA A 78 10.57 0.93 -16.63
CA ALA A 78 9.55 0.06 -17.22
C ALA A 78 9.79 -1.43 -16.91
N VAL A 79 8.70 -2.17 -16.81
CA VAL A 79 8.71 -3.61 -16.50
C VAL A 79 8.46 -4.40 -17.78
N TYR A 80 9.27 -5.43 -18.01
CA TYR A 80 9.21 -6.27 -19.20
C TYR A 80 9.08 -7.74 -18.82
N GLU A 81 8.33 -8.50 -19.63
CA GLU A 81 8.40 -9.96 -19.57
C GLU A 81 9.77 -10.45 -20.04
N VAL A 82 10.26 -11.51 -19.40
CA VAL A 82 11.55 -12.09 -19.71
C VAL A 82 11.46 -13.58 -20.04
N GLU A 83 12.39 -14.04 -20.86
CA GLU A 83 12.63 -15.43 -21.23
C GLU A 83 13.98 -15.83 -20.64
N LEU A 84 13.97 -16.63 -19.58
CA LEU A 84 15.19 -17.09 -18.90
C LEU A 84 15.93 -18.11 -19.78
N LEU A 85 17.25 -18.01 -19.81
CA LEU A 85 18.11 -18.88 -20.62
C LEU A 85 18.47 -20.20 -19.94
N SER A 86 18.33 -20.26 -18.62
CA SER A 86 18.45 -21.46 -17.81
C SER A 86 17.11 -21.73 -17.17
N ASP A 87 16.79 -23.01 -16.95
CA ASP A 87 15.63 -23.37 -16.13
C ASP A 87 15.78 -22.70 -14.77
N ASN A 88 14.73 -22.01 -14.34
CA ASN A 88 14.74 -21.33 -13.06
C ASN A 88 14.53 -22.29 -11.90
N GLY A 89 14.05 -23.52 -12.14
CA GLY A 89 13.69 -24.47 -11.09
C GLY A 89 12.61 -23.96 -10.12
N LEU A 90 12.04 -22.78 -10.39
CA LEU A 90 11.17 -22.02 -9.50
C LEU A 90 9.69 -22.14 -9.90
N GLY A 91 9.40 -22.52 -11.16
CA GLY A 91 8.04 -22.87 -11.59
C GLY A 91 7.07 -21.69 -11.74
N PHE A 92 7.55 -20.44 -11.65
CA PHE A 92 6.74 -19.23 -11.86
C PHE A 92 7.36 -18.31 -12.93
N PRO A 93 6.52 -17.55 -13.67
CA PRO A 93 7.00 -16.56 -14.64
C PRO A 93 7.71 -15.39 -13.96
N MET A 94 8.70 -14.81 -14.64
CA MET A 94 9.49 -13.67 -14.15
C MET A 94 9.33 -12.44 -15.05
N VAL A 95 9.62 -11.28 -14.47
CA VAL A 95 9.69 -9.98 -15.15
C VAL A 95 10.92 -9.22 -14.68
N ALA A 96 11.41 -8.27 -15.48
CA ALA A 96 12.50 -7.39 -15.09
C ALA A 96 12.07 -5.92 -15.18
N LYS A 97 12.32 -5.15 -14.11
CA LYS A 97 12.17 -3.70 -14.09
C LYS A 97 13.50 -3.08 -14.54
N PHE A 98 13.47 -2.29 -15.59
CA PHE A 98 14.60 -1.54 -16.12
C PHE A 98 14.52 -0.08 -15.70
N PHE A 99 15.66 0.52 -15.37
CA PHE A 99 15.76 1.97 -15.20
C PHE A 99 15.80 2.63 -16.59
N GLU A 100 14.69 3.25 -16.98
CA GLU A 100 14.50 3.85 -18.31
C GLU A 100 14.08 5.32 -18.14
N TYR A 101 15.01 6.17 -17.70
CA TYR A 101 14.77 7.59 -17.48
C TYR A 101 15.89 8.47 -18.07
N GLU A 102 15.50 9.52 -18.81
CA GLU A 102 16.41 10.43 -19.52
C GLU A 102 16.15 11.93 -19.25
N GLY A 103 15.32 12.27 -18.27
CA GLY A 103 15.05 13.66 -17.89
C GLY A 103 16.18 14.30 -17.07
N THR A 104 15.99 15.57 -16.71
CA THR A 104 17.00 16.41 -16.03
C THR A 104 17.31 15.96 -14.59
N ASP A 105 16.39 15.28 -13.91
CA ASP A 105 16.56 14.73 -12.55
C ASP A 105 17.02 13.25 -12.56
N LYS A 106 17.66 12.78 -13.64
CA LYS A 106 18.07 11.37 -13.82
C LYS A 106 18.88 10.81 -12.65
N GLU A 107 19.79 11.60 -12.07
CA GLU A 107 20.58 11.19 -10.91
C GLU A 107 19.70 10.86 -9.70
N LYS A 108 18.77 11.77 -9.37
CA LYS A 108 17.80 11.59 -8.29
C LYS A 108 16.90 10.37 -8.53
N ARG A 109 16.42 10.20 -9.77
CA ARG A 109 15.60 9.04 -10.18
C ARG A 109 16.37 7.74 -10.08
N TYR A 110 17.66 7.76 -10.42
CA TYR A 110 18.52 6.61 -10.28
C TYR A 110 18.80 6.27 -8.81
N LYS A 111 19.00 7.28 -7.94
CA LYS A 111 19.10 7.07 -6.49
C LYS A 111 17.85 6.37 -5.94
N ARG A 112 16.64 6.81 -6.34
CA ARG A 112 15.38 6.11 -5.97
C ARG A 112 15.34 4.65 -6.44
N PHE A 113 15.81 4.36 -7.65
CA PHE A 113 15.91 2.99 -8.16
C PHE A 113 16.92 2.13 -7.37
N LYS A 114 18.06 2.70 -6.96
CA LYS A 114 19.02 2.03 -6.06
C LYS A 114 18.41 1.76 -4.69
N ASN A 115 17.75 2.76 -4.10
CA ASN A 115 17.09 2.65 -2.80
C ASN A 115 16.00 1.58 -2.82
N GLU A 116 15.20 1.51 -3.88
CA GLU A 116 14.19 0.45 -4.06
C GLU A 116 14.83 -0.93 -3.99
N ILE A 117 15.91 -1.17 -4.72
CA ILE A 117 16.62 -2.46 -4.70
C ILE A 117 17.20 -2.76 -3.31
N ILE A 118 17.74 -1.77 -2.61
CA ILE A 118 18.31 -1.93 -1.27
C ILE A 118 17.21 -2.29 -0.28
N ALA A 119 16.13 -1.51 -0.23
CA ALA A 119 14.98 -1.74 0.64
C ALA A 119 14.35 -3.12 0.42
N LEU A 120 14.11 -3.51 -0.84
CA LEU A 120 13.55 -4.83 -1.16
C LEU A 120 14.46 -5.98 -0.70
N ASN A 121 15.78 -5.79 -0.75
CA ASN A 121 16.73 -6.78 -0.26
C ASN A 121 16.79 -6.83 1.28
N GLU A 122 16.67 -5.70 1.97
CA GLU A 122 16.65 -5.61 3.44
C GLU A 122 15.36 -6.16 4.05
N LEU A 123 14.24 -6.02 3.34
CA LEU A 123 12.92 -6.45 3.77
C LEU A 123 12.48 -7.81 3.21
N LYS A 124 13.39 -8.53 2.54
CA LYS A 124 13.09 -9.77 1.79
C LYS A 124 12.47 -10.91 2.62
N ASP A 125 12.64 -10.87 3.94
CA ASP A 125 12.15 -11.88 4.88
C ASP A 125 10.75 -11.54 5.44
N ILE A 126 10.21 -10.36 5.14
CA ILE A 126 8.81 -10.04 5.41
C ILE A 126 7.94 -10.66 4.30
N ASP A 127 6.99 -11.53 4.69
CA ASP A 127 6.00 -12.05 3.74
C ASP A 127 5.12 -10.90 3.22
N GLY A 128 4.89 -10.87 1.91
CA GLY A 128 4.16 -9.78 1.26
C GLY A 128 5.02 -8.60 0.78
N ILE A 129 6.35 -8.73 0.76
CA ILE A 129 7.25 -7.79 0.05
C ILE A 129 7.68 -8.41 -1.29
N MET A 130 7.67 -7.62 -2.37
CA MET A 130 8.15 -8.08 -3.68
C MET A 130 9.65 -8.46 -3.62
N GLN A 131 10.00 -9.64 -4.13
CA GLN A 131 11.38 -10.12 -4.05
C GLN A 131 12.21 -9.73 -5.28
N VAL A 132 13.44 -9.26 -5.02
CA VAL A 132 14.49 -9.13 -6.02
C VAL A 132 15.25 -10.45 -6.11
N LEU A 133 15.16 -11.13 -7.25
CA LEU A 133 15.80 -12.42 -7.50
C LEU A 133 17.21 -12.29 -8.10
N ASP A 134 17.42 -11.24 -8.87
CA ASP A 134 18.70 -10.89 -9.48
C ASP A 134 18.69 -9.42 -9.86
N LYS A 135 19.86 -8.83 -10.06
CA LYS A 135 19.98 -7.43 -10.43
C LYS A 135 21.27 -7.13 -11.17
N LYS A 136 21.21 -6.06 -11.94
CA LYS A 136 22.38 -5.31 -12.38
C LYS A 136 22.15 -3.85 -12.00
N CYS A 137 22.94 -3.34 -11.06
CA CYS A 137 22.78 -1.99 -10.56
C CYS A 137 24.17 -1.33 -10.43
N PRO A 138 24.65 -0.65 -11.50
CA PRO A 138 25.93 0.04 -11.49
C PRO A 138 26.03 1.11 -10.38
N GLN A 139 27.24 1.40 -9.91
CA GLN A 139 27.42 2.50 -8.95
C GLN A 139 27.19 3.87 -9.60
N ASP A 140 27.73 4.04 -10.81
CA ASP A 140 27.54 5.23 -11.63
C ASP A 140 26.15 5.27 -12.27
N ILE A 141 25.72 6.48 -12.64
CA ILE A 141 24.46 6.69 -13.35
C ILE A 141 24.51 5.96 -14.71
N PRO A 142 23.50 5.13 -15.05
CA PRO A 142 23.43 4.41 -16.31
C PRO A 142 23.51 5.35 -17.51
N ARG A 143 24.39 5.05 -18.46
CA ARG A 143 24.52 5.79 -19.73
C ARG A 143 23.42 5.40 -20.71
N THR A 144 22.98 4.15 -20.66
CA THR A 144 21.91 3.61 -21.51
C THR A 144 20.76 3.03 -20.67
N MET A 145 19.57 2.91 -21.26
CA MET A 145 18.37 2.34 -20.61
C MET A 145 18.46 0.82 -20.29
N ASP A 146 19.55 0.17 -20.70
CA ASP A 146 19.73 -1.29 -20.56
C ASP A 146 20.75 -1.67 -19.47
N GLU A 147 21.37 -0.69 -18.83
CA GLU A 147 22.50 -0.91 -17.92
C GLU A 147 22.09 -1.25 -16.49
N ALA A 148 20.89 -0.83 -16.08
CA ALA A 148 20.38 -1.07 -14.74
C ALA A 148 18.99 -1.71 -14.76
N TRP A 149 18.86 -2.83 -14.05
CA TRP A 149 17.63 -3.61 -13.94
C TRP A 149 17.63 -4.50 -12.71
N TYR A 150 16.44 -4.93 -12.28
CA TYR A 150 16.29 -6.03 -11.33
C TYR A 150 15.18 -7.00 -11.79
N LEU A 151 15.36 -8.28 -11.48
CA LEU A 151 14.50 -9.40 -11.84
C LEU A 151 13.61 -9.77 -10.65
N MET A 152 12.33 -10.05 -10.90
CA MET A 152 11.34 -10.39 -9.87
C MET A 152 10.28 -11.36 -10.39
N PRO A 153 9.51 -12.03 -9.50
CA PRO A 153 8.34 -12.80 -9.90
C PRO A 153 7.30 -11.94 -10.61
N LYS A 154 6.61 -12.51 -11.60
CA LYS A 154 5.49 -11.84 -12.27
C LYS A 154 4.24 -11.90 -11.39
N ALA A 155 3.83 -10.75 -10.85
CA ALA A 155 2.59 -10.57 -10.11
C ALA A 155 1.51 -9.85 -10.95
N LYS A 156 0.24 -9.99 -10.55
CA LYS A 156 -0.90 -9.30 -11.17
C LYS A 156 -1.20 -8.01 -10.39
N PRO A 157 -1.58 -6.90 -11.03
CA PRO A 157 -2.03 -5.70 -10.30
C PRO A 157 -3.26 -6.00 -9.42
N TYR A 158 -3.29 -5.49 -8.20
CA TYR A 158 -4.49 -5.49 -7.39
C TYR A 158 -5.53 -4.56 -8.02
N LYS A 159 -6.77 -5.02 -8.13
CA LYS A 159 -7.89 -4.21 -8.65
C LYS A 159 -8.83 -3.92 -7.50
N LEU A 160 -9.25 -2.67 -7.33
CA LEU A 160 -10.25 -2.30 -6.32
C LEU A 160 -11.59 -3.04 -6.53
N THR A 161 -11.85 -3.46 -7.77
CA THR A 161 -13.00 -4.26 -8.19
C THR A 161 -12.72 -5.78 -8.19
N HIS A 162 -11.62 -6.23 -7.58
CA HIS A 162 -11.21 -7.63 -7.56
C HIS A 162 -12.28 -8.56 -6.97
N SER A 163 -13.02 -8.09 -5.98
CA SER A 163 -14.17 -8.79 -5.41
C SER A 163 -15.28 -7.80 -5.06
N PRO A 164 -16.57 -8.12 -5.32
CA PRO A 164 -17.68 -7.33 -4.79
C PRO A 164 -17.94 -7.64 -3.30
N ASN A 165 -17.40 -8.74 -2.77
CA ASN A 165 -17.63 -9.15 -1.39
C ASN A 165 -16.77 -8.34 -0.41
N ILE A 166 -17.44 -7.57 0.47
CA ILE A 166 -16.78 -6.75 1.50
C ILE A 166 -15.88 -7.56 2.43
N TYR A 167 -16.25 -8.79 2.79
CA TYR A 167 -15.43 -9.66 3.64
C TYR A 167 -14.06 -9.90 3.02
N ILE A 168 -14.03 -10.23 1.71
CA ILE A 168 -12.78 -10.44 0.97
C ILE A 168 -11.95 -9.14 0.93
N LYS A 169 -12.60 -7.99 0.70
CA LYS A 169 -11.92 -6.69 0.74
C LYS A 169 -11.31 -6.40 2.13
N ILE A 170 -12.01 -6.71 3.21
CA ILE A 170 -11.48 -6.54 4.57
C ILE A 170 -10.31 -7.49 4.83
N VAL A 171 -10.37 -8.74 4.38
CA VAL A 171 -9.25 -9.70 4.49
C VAL A 171 -8.03 -9.23 3.70
N ASP A 172 -8.21 -8.71 2.48
CA ASP A 172 -7.13 -8.13 1.68
C ASP A 172 -6.49 -6.94 2.43
N MET A 173 -7.29 -6.02 2.95
CA MET A 173 -6.78 -4.85 3.69
C MET A 173 -6.11 -5.24 5.02
N LEU A 174 -6.57 -6.30 5.67
CA LEU A 174 -5.92 -6.86 6.86
C LEU A 174 -4.54 -7.44 6.50
N GLN A 175 -4.40 -8.13 5.36
CA GLN A 175 -3.10 -8.60 4.87
C GLN A 175 -2.16 -7.42 4.60
N LEU A 176 -2.65 -6.38 3.92
CA LEU A 176 -1.87 -5.17 3.66
C LEU A 176 -1.42 -4.48 4.96
N ALA A 177 -2.32 -4.32 5.93
CA ALA A 177 -2.02 -3.69 7.21
C ALA A 177 -0.92 -4.46 7.98
N ARG A 178 -0.95 -5.80 7.94
CA ARG A 178 0.08 -6.65 8.55
C ARG A 178 1.45 -6.50 7.86
N ILE A 179 1.48 -6.38 6.52
CA ILE A 179 2.73 -6.09 5.79
C ILE A 179 3.31 -4.74 6.25
N ILE A 180 2.48 -3.70 6.33
CA ILE A 180 2.88 -2.37 6.80
C ILE A 180 3.36 -2.41 8.25
N GLN A 181 2.68 -3.16 9.12
CA GLN A 181 3.10 -3.36 10.50
C GLN A 181 4.52 -3.92 10.58
N CYS A 182 4.84 -4.97 9.81
CA CYS A 182 6.19 -5.55 9.80
C CYS A 182 7.26 -4.54 9.32
N ILE A 183 6.91 -3.65 8.39
CA ILE A 183 7.80 -2.56 7.96
C ILE A 183 8.02 -1.56 9.11
N HIS A 184 6.94 -1.15 9.78
CA HIS A 184 6.97 -0.18 10.88
C HIS A 184 7.75 -0.69 12.10
N GLU A 185 7.67 -1.98 12.38
CA GLU A 185 8.45 -2.66 13.44
C GLU A 185 9.96 -2.64 13.19
N ARG A 186 10.38 -2.45 11.93
CA ARG A 186 11.80 -2.23 11.56
C ARG A 186 12.19 -0.75 11.52
N ASN A 187 11.36 0.13 12.08
CA ASN A 187 11.50 1.58 12.00
C ASN A 187 11.58 2.07 10.54
N GLY A 188 10.85 1.41 9.64
CA GLY A 188 10.72 1.81 8.25
C GLY A 188 9.34 2.36 7.92
N ALA A 189 9.22 3.06 6.79
CA ALA A 189 7.94 3.48 6.21
C ALA A 189 8.01 3.46 4.67
N HIS A 190 6.94 3.05 4.00
CA HIS A 190 6.91 2.92 2.54
C HIS A 190 6.71 4.27 1.83
N ARG A 191 5.85 5.14 2.37
CA ARG A 191 5.55 6.51 1.90
C ARG A 191 4.85 6.63 0.54
N ASP A 192 4.46 5.53 -0.09
CA ASP A 192 3.76 5.52 -1.39
C ASP A 192 2.76 4.35 -1.47
N ILE A 193 2.03 4.12 -0.37
CA ILE A 193 0.97 3.11 -0.33
C ILE A 193 -0.20 3.60 -1.18
N LYS A 194 -0.46 2.89 -2.28
CA LYS A 194 -1.55 3.16 -3.23
C LYS A 194 -1.90 1.89 -4.02
N PRO A 195 -3.08 1.82 -4.65
CA PRO A 195 -3.52 0.61 -5.36
C PRO A 195 -2.53 0.11 -6.42
N GLU A 196 -1.82 1.01 -7.11
CA GLU A 196 -0.87 0.68 -8.17
C GLU A 196 0.37 -0.08 -7.66
N ASN A 197 0.71 0.10 -6.38
CA ASN A 197 1.88 -0.52 -5.75
C ASN A 197 1.54 -1.85 -5.06
N ILE A 198 0.25 -2.21 -5.01
CA ILE A 198 -0.24 -3.47 -4.43
C ILE A 198 -0.46 -4.47 -5.56
N LEU A 199 0.20 -5.62 -5.47
CA LEU A 199 0.12 -6.69 -6.46
C LEU A 199 -0.38 -7.99 -5.81
N ILE A 200 -0.78 -8.95 -6.63
CA ILE A 200 -1.21 -10.28 -6.25
C ILE A 200 -0.22 -11.27 -6.85
N LEU A 201 0.54 -11.95 -6.00
CA LEU A 201 1.43 -13.04 -6.38
C LEU A 201 0.83 -14.37 -5.89
N GLY A 202 0.36 -15.20 -6.82
CA GLY A 202 -0.48 -16.35 -6.49
C GLY A 202 -1.81 -15.88 -5.90
N ASN A 203 -2.02 -16.13 -4.61
CA ASN A 203 -3.21 -15.73 -3.85
C ASN A 203 -2.88 -14.80 -2.67
N ARG A 204 -1.74 -14.11 -2.71
CA ARG A 204 -1.27 -13.23 -1.63
C ARG A 204 -1.02 -11.83 -2.15
N LEU A 205 -1.33 -10.83 -1.34
CA LEU A 205 -0.89 -9.47 -1.60
C LEU A 205 0.62 -9.36 -1.43
N VAL A 206 1.25 -8.63 -2.33
CA VAL A 206 2.64 -8.22 -2.25
C VAL A 206 2.74 -6.72 -2.52
N LEU A 207 3.49 -6.01 -1.69
CA LEU A 207 3.77 -4.60 -1.83
C LEU A 207 5.04 -4.41 -2.68
N SER A 208 5.03 -3.40 -3.54
CA SER A 208 6.10 -3.10 -4.49
C SER A 208 6.37 -1.60 -4.56
N ASP A 209 7.44 -1.21 -5.26
CA ASP A 209 7.87 0.19 -5.45
C ASP A 209 8.32 0.91 -4.17
N PHE A 210 9.44 0.43 -3.62
CA PHE A 210 10.11 1.01 -2.44
C PHE A 210 11.01 2.19 -2.78
N GLY A 211 10.77 2.89 -3.90
CA GLY A 211 11.61 4.01 -4.34
C GLY A 211 11.58 5.24 -3.43
N LEU A 212 10.71 5.25 -2.41
CA LEU A 212 10.53 6.31 -1.42
C LEU A 212 10.65 5.78 0.02
N TYR A 213 11.17 4.57 0.19
CA TYR A 213 11.26 3.89 1.47
C TYR A 213 12.15 4.65 2.45
N TRP A 214 11.57 5.04 3.58
CA TRP A 214 12.28 5.61 4.71
C TRP A 214 12.74 4.49 5.64
N GLY A 215 14.03 4.47 5.97
CA GLY A 215 14.66 3.41 6.78
C GLY A 215 16.13 3.16 6.43
N ILE A 216 16.60 3.71 5.31
CA ILE A 216 18.00 3.64 4.87
C ILE A 216 18.75 4.90 5.37
N GLU A 217 19.89 4.72 6.02
CA GLU A 217 20.69 5.81 6.63
C GLU A 217 21.02 6.96 5.66
N GLU A 218 21.30 6.65 4.38
CA GLU A 218 21.62 7.63 3.33
C GLU A 218 20.45 8.57 2.96
N GLU A 219 19.22 8.25 3.34
CA GLU A 219 18.03 9.06 3.04
C GLU A 219 17.76 10.14 4.10
N ARG A 220 18.19 9.93 5.36
CA ARG A 220 18.09 10.94 6.43
C ARG A 220 18.90 12.21 6.13
N LEU A 221 19.86 12.14 5.22
CA LEU A 221 20.82 13.21 4.94
C LEU A 221 20.52 14.02 3.66
N THR A 222 19.56 13.63 2.82
CA THR A 222 19.31 14.31 1.54
C THR A 222 17.91 14.93 1.44
N GLU A 223 17.89 16.24 1.23
CA GLU A 223 16.74 17.16 1.21
C GLU A 223 15.49 16.66 0.47
N PHE A 224 14.34 16.87 1.12
CA PHE A 224 13.00 16.77 0.59
C PHE A 224 12.69 18.04 -0.20
N ASN A 225 12.43 17.92 -1.51
CA ASN A 225 12.09 19.09 -2.33
C ASN A 225 11.06 18.79 -3.43
N GLU A 226 10.20 17.78 -3.24
CA GLU A 226 9.14 17.48 -4.20
C GLU A 226 7.85 17.05 -3.51
N ARG A 227 6.74 17.44 -4.12
CA ARG A 227 5.44 16.84 -3.85
C ARG A 227 5.48 15.37 -4.28
N ILE A 228 5.33 14.46 -3.33
CA ILE A 228 5.52 13.02 -3.53
C ILE A 228 4.20 12.29 -3.35
N GLY A 229 3.76 11.56 -4.39
CA GLY A 229 2.64 10.61 -4.31
C GLY A 229 1.37 11.05 -5.07
N PRO A 230 0.30 10.23 -4.99
CA PRO A 230 -0.99 10.53 -5.61
C PRO A 230 -1.67 11.74 -4.95
N TYR A 231 -1.75 12.84 -5.71
CA TYR A 231 -2.24 14.16 -5.28
C TYR A 231 -3.55 14.17 -4.47
N LYS A 232 -4.48 13.25 -4.77
CA LYS A 232 -5.80 13.20 -4.10
C LYS A 232 -5.78 12.51 -2.74
N ILE A 233 -4.85 11.61 -2.47
CA ILE A 233 -4.78 10.85 -1.22
C ILE A 233 -3.52 11.18 -0.40
N MET A 234 -2.76 12.18 -0.84
CA MET A 234 -1.52 12.61 -0.21
C MET A 234 -1.76 13.11 1.22
N PRO A 235 -0.99 12.63 2.22
CA PRO A 235 -0.97 13.20 3.56
C PRO A 235 -0.50 14.67 3.55
N PRO A 236 -1.05 15.56 4.41
CA PRO A 236 -0.66 16.97 4.45
C PRO A 236 0.84 17.23 4.59
N GLU A 237 1.53 16.43 5.40
CA GLU A 237 2.97 16.54 5.64
C GLU A 237 3.79 16.24 4.37
N LEU A 238 3.29 15.40 3.46
CA LEU A 238 3.96 15.09 2.19
C LEU A 238 3.64 16.10 1.08
N GLU A 239 2.68 17.01 1.30
CA GLU A 239 2.42 18.12 0.37
C GLU A 239 3.41 19.28 0.56
N ASN A 240 3.95 19.44 1.78
CA ASN A 240 4.84 20.53 2.13
C ASN A 240 6.29 20.20 1.78
N VAL A 241 6.96 21.16 1.14
CA VAL A 241 8.34 21.03 0.64
C VAL A 241 9.38 21.11 1.78
N GLN A 242 8.99 21.57 2.97
CA GLN A 242 9.85 21.73 4.14
C GLN A 242 9.50 20.71 5.24
N THR A 243 9.61 19.43 4.96
CA THR A 243 9.53 18.40 6.01
C THR A 243 10.89 18.26 6.70
N ASP A 244 10.90 18.41 8.02
CA ASP A 244 12.08 18.19 8.86
C ASP A 244 12.66 16.78 8.64
N LEU A 245 14.00 16.68 8.64
CA LEU A 245 14.73 15.42 8.38
C LEU A 245 14.50 14.34 9.47
N ASP A 246 13.97 14.73 10.63
CA ASP A 246 13.70 13.86 11.78
C ASP A 246 12.24 13.39 11.88
N LEU A 247 11.43 13.63 10.84
CA LEU A 247 10.03 13.24 10.85
C LEU A 247 9.86 11.71 10.78
N ASP A 248 9.05 11.16 11.69
CA ASP A 248 8.59 9.77 11.60
C ASP A 248 7.53 9.63 10.51
N PHE A 249 7.82 8.91 9.43
CA PHE A 249 6.90 8.74 8.30
C PHE A 249 5.89 7.59 8.46
N ARG A 250 5.94 6.83 9.56
CA ARG A 250 4.97 5.73 9.81
C ARG A 250 3.51 6.22 9.87
N PRO A 251 3.17 7.36 10.49
CA PRO A 251 1.82 7.92 10.43
C PRO A 251 1.37 8.33 9.02
N SER A 252 2.29 8.61 8.09
CA SER A 252 1.96 8.86 6.68
C SER A 252 1.48 7.58 5.99
N ASP A 253 2.10 6.45 6.28
CA ASP A 253 1.65 5.15 5.79
C ASP A 253 0.26 4.78 6.33
N VAL A 254 -0.03 5.09 7.60
CA VAL A 254 -1.36 4.86 8.18
C VAL A 254 -2.43 5.69 7.47
N TYR A 255 -2.13 6.95 7.17
CA TYR A 255 -3.03 7.81 6.40
C TYR A 255 -3.30 7.23 5.00
N LEU A 256 -2.24 6.87 4.27
CA LEU A 256 -2.35 6.28 2.93
C LEU A 256 -3.08 4.93 2.96
N PHE A 257 -2.84 4.10 3.97
CA PHE A 257 -3.56 2.84 4.18
C PHE A 257 -5.06 3.08 4.32
N ALA A 258 -5.48 4.04 5.15
CA ALA A 258 -6.90 4.38 5.31
C ALA A 258 -7.53 4.89 4.01
N LYS A 259 -6.77 5.61 3.18
CA LYS A 259 -7.20 6.01 1.84
C LYS A 259 -7.39 4.82 0.92
N VAL A 260 -6.45 3.87 0.89
CA VAL A 260 -6.56 2.64 0.10
C VAL A 260 -7.72 1.75 0.57
N LEU A 261 -7.92 1.62 1.88
CA LEU A 261 -9.09 0.93 2.45
C LEU A 261 -10.38 1.54 1.94
N TRP A 262 -10.52 2.87 2.03
CA TRP A 262 -11.69 3.58 1.54
C TRP A 262 -11.89 3.39 0.03
N MET A 263 -10.84 3.56 -0.77
CA MET A 263 -10.86 3.37 -2.23
C MET A 263 -11.31 1.95 -2.59
N THR A 264 -10.83 0.95 -1.87
CA THR A 264 -11.17 -0.46 -2.04
C THR A 264 -12.64 -0.71 -1.73
N LEU A 265 -13.15 -0.18 -0.61
CA LEU A 265 -14.55 -0.35 -0.21
C LEU A 265 -15.51 0.40 -1.14
N LYS A 266 -15.23 1.68 -1.44
CA LYS A 266 -16.05 2.53 -2.33
C LYS A 266 -15.99 2.08 -3.79
N GLY A 267 -14.90 1.43 -4.21
CA GLY A 267 -14.64 1.14 -5.62
C GLY A 267 -14.18 2.37 -6.41
N ASP A 268 -13.60 3.36 -5.72
CA ASP A 268 -13.16 4.64 -6.27
C ASP A 268 -11.63 4.62 -6.43
N ASN A 269 -11.13 4.77 -7.66
CA ASN A 269 -9.70 4.76 -7.98
C ASN A 269 -9.02 6.12 -7.89
N ILE A 270 -9.75 7.17 -7.51
CA ILE A 270 -9.27 8.54 -7.40
C ILE A 270 -9.02 8.92 -5.93
N GLY A 271 -9.88 8.48 -5.01
CA GLY A 271 -9.77 8.83 -3.59
C GLY A 271 -10.30 10.23 -3.24
N PHE A 272 -10.11 10.64 -1.98
CA PHE A 272 -10.56 11.92 -1.44
C PHE A 272 -9.46 12.63 -0.65
N ARG A 273 -9.55 13.96 -0.56
CA ARG A 273 -8.58 14.81 0.14
C ARG A 273 -8.97 15.09 1.58
N GLY A 274 -7.98 15.41 2.41
CA GLY A 274 -8.21 15.80 3.80
C GLY A 274 -8.69 14.65 4.67
N GLN A 275 -9.13 14.97 5.88
CA GLN A 275 -9.66 13.99 6.81
C GLN A 275 -11.02 13.44 6.35
N TYR A 276 -11.29 12.17 6.65
CA TYR A 276 -12.62 11.58 6.43
C TYR A 276 -13.66 12.20 7.37
N GLN A 277 -14.79 12.60 6.80
CA GLN A 277 -15.92 13.22 7.51
C GLN A 277 -17.20 12.48 7.12
N ARG A 278 -18.01 12.05 8.10
CA ARG A 278 -19.26 11.33 7.82
C ARG A 278 -20.34 12.25 7.26
N GLY A 279 -20.24 13.54 7.56
CA GLY A 279 -21.08 14.60 7.01
C GLY A 279 -20.99 14.74 5.48
N ASP A 280 -19.83 14.40 4.88
CA ASP A 280 -19.64 14.49 3.43
C ASP A 280 -20.21 13.24 2.74
N VAL A 281 -21.34 13.44 2.06
CA VAL A 281 -22.09 12.39 1.36
C VAL A 281 -21.29 11.75 0.22
N GLN A 282 -20.34 12.47 -0.39
CA GLN A 282 -19.53 11.92 -1.49
C GLN A 282 -18.59 10.84 -0.96
N ILE A 283 -17.96 11.09 0.19
CA ILE A 283 -16.98 10.17 0.77
C ILE A 283 -17.61 9.16 1.74
N PHE A 284 -18.78 9.44 2.31
CA PHE A 284 -19.40 8.53 3.27
C PHE A 284 -19.58 7.09 2.70
N LEU A 285 -19.18 6.10 3.49
CA LEU A 285 -19.43 4.68 3.20
C LEU A 285 -20.80 4.29 3.74
N ASN A 286 -21.81 4.24 2.87
CA ASN A 286 -23.14 3.82 3.28
C ASN A 286 -23.22 2.28 3.36
N LYS A 287 -23.50 1.74 4.55
CA LYS A 287 -23.60 0.29 4.79
C LYS A 287 -24.63 -0.41 3.90
N GLU A 288 -25.70 0.28 3.50
CA GLU A 288 -26.74 -0.23 2.61
C GLU A 288 -26.19 -0.64 1.22
N ASN A 289 -25.01 -0.13 0.85
CA ASN A 289 -24.34 -0.52 -0.40
C ASN A 289 -23.60 -1.86 -0.30
N PHE A 290 -23.57 -2.50 0.87
CA PHE A 290 -22.75 -3.68 1.15
C PHE A 290 -23.58 -4.93 1.51
N GLY A 291 -24.88 -4.96 1.19
CA GLY A 291 -25.74 -6.10 1.48
C GLY A 291 -26.11 -6.16 2.96
N ASP A 292 -25.95 -7.32 3.59
CA ASP A 292 -26.39 -7.59 4.98
C ASP A 292 -25.45 -7.02 6.06
N VAL A 293 -24.67 -5.98 5.73
CA VAL A 293 -23.75 -5.34 6.69
C VAL A 293 -24.56 -4.57 7.71
N ILE A 294 -24.55 -5.06 8.95
CA ILE A 294 -25.28 -4.43 10.05
C ILE A 294 -24.67 -3.08 10.47
N THR A 295 -23.35 -2.92 10.38
CA THR A 295 -22.64 -1.68 10.69
C THR A 295 -21.25 -1.61 10.04
N LEU A 296 -20.82 -0.40 9.73
CA LEU A 296 -19.45 -0.04 9.32
C LEU A 296 -18.74 0.82 10.37
N GLU A 297 -19.24 0.90 11.61
CA GLU A 297 -18.66 1.77 12.65
C GLU A 297 -17.16 1.57 12.89
N PRO A 298 -16.63 0.33 12.97
CA PRO A 298 -15.19 0.12 13.10
C PRO A 298 -14.40 0.74 11.94
N ILE A 299 -14.91 0.63 10.71
CA ILE A 299 -14.28 1.20 9.51
C ILE A 299 -14.36 2.71 9.52
N HIS A 300 -15.50 3.30 9.91
CA HIS A 300 -15.59 4.75 10.07
C HIS A 300 -14.59 5.27 11.09
N LYS A 301 -14.52 4.68 12.30
CA LYS A 301 -13.55 5.05 13.34
C LYS A 301 -12.10 4.91 12.86
N LEU A 302 -11.78 3.82 12.15
CA LEU A 302 -10.46 3.60 11.56
C LEU A 302 -10.10 4.74 10.61
N ILE A 303 -10.92 4.99 9.58
CA ILE A 303 -10.58 5.96 8.54
C ILE A 303 -10.52 7.38 9.14
N GLU A 304 -11.44 7.74 10.04
CA GLU A 304 -11.43 9.04 10.74
C GLU A 304 -10.13 9.29 11.48
N GLN A 305 -9.73 8.34 12.32
CA GLN A 305 -8.58 8.50 13.20
C GLN A 305 -7.26 8.35 12.43
N ALA A 306 -7.23 7.51 11.41
CA ALA A 306 -6.05 7.36 10.55
C ALA A 306 -5.83 8.56 9.62
N THR A 307 -6.89 9.32 9.31
CA THR A 307 -6.83 10.48 8.41
C THR A 307 -6.83 11.84 9.09
N PHE A 308 -6.58 11.91 10.41
CA PHE A 308 -6.33 13.20 11.08
C PHE A 308 -5.26 14.00 10.33
N GLU A 309 -5.49 15.31 10.15
CA GLU A 309 -4.52 16.17 9.47
C GLU A 309 -3.19 16.24 10.25
N ASP A 310 -3.29 16.40 11.57
CA ASP A 310 -2.16 16.28 12.49
C ASP A 310 -1.73 14.81 12.61
N MET A 311 -0.54 14.51 12.08
CA MET A 311 0.02 13.17 12.07
C MET A 311 0.23 12.57 13.46
N ASN A 312 0.47 13.40 14.48
CA ASN A 312 0.71 12.92 15.85
C ASN A 312 -0.57 12.44 16.54
N LYS A 313 -1.74 12.78 15.98
CA LYS A 313 -3.05 12.32 16.47
C LYS A 313 -3.50 11.04 15.78
N ARG A 314 -2.81 10.61 14.71
CA ARG A 314 -3.20 9.43 13.96
C ARG A 314 -2.99 8.18 14.80
N ILE A 315 -3.93 7.25 14.67
CA ILE A 315 -3.75 5.90 15.21
C ILE A 315 -2.56 5.20 14.56
N SER A 316 -2.03 4.20 15.25
CA SER A 316 -1.03 3.29 14.69
C SER A 316 -1.64 2.28 13.71
N ILE A 317 -0.81 1.67 12.87
CA ILE A 317 -1.25 0.57 11.99
C ILE A 317 -1.77 -0.64 12.79
N HIS A 318 -1.24 -0.86 14.00
CA HIS A 318 -1.73 -1.90 14.91
C HIS A 318 -3.20 -1.67 15.30
N GLN A 319 -3.55 -0.43 15.66
CA GLN A 319 -4.94 -0.07 15.95
C GLN A 319 -5.83 -0.15 14.70
N CYS A 320 -5.31 0.13 13.50
CA CYS A 320 -6.04 -0.14 12.26
C CYS A 320 -6.37 -1.64 12.11
N ILE A 321 -5.44 -2.52 12.45
CA ILE A 321 -5.65 -3.98 12.44
C ILE A 321 -6.78 -4.36 13.41
N ASP A 322 -6.80 -3.82 14.63
CA ASP A 322 -7.85 -4.10 15.62
C ASP A 322 -9.26 -3.74 15.09
N TYR A 323 -9.40 -2.59 14.44
CA TYR A 323 -10.66 -2.19 13.81
C TYR A 323 -11.05 -3.10 12.63
N LEU A 324 -10.08 -3.56 11.82
CA LEU A 324 -10.35 -4.49 10.71
C LEU A 324 -10.74 -5.88 11.20
N GLU A 325 -10.08 -6.38 12.26
CA GLU A 325 -10.43 -7.64 12.91
C GLU A 325 -11.85 -7.58 13.48
N LEU A 326 -12.21 -6.48 14.17
CA LEU A 326 -13.57 -6.27 14.65
C LEU A 326 -14.58 -6.22 13.49
N GLN A 327 -14.28 -5.50 12.40
CA GLN A 327 -15.17 -5.49 11.23
C GLN A 327 -15.30 -6.88 10.62
N ARG A 328 -14.21 -7.64 10.48
CA ARG A 328 -14.24 -9.02 9.96
C ARG A 328 -15.17 -9.90 10.79
N ASN A 329 -15.07 -9.81 12.12
CA ASN A 329 -15.91 -10.59 13.03
C ASN A 329 -17.40 -10.18 12.94
N LEU A 330 -17.71 -8.91 12.69
CA LEU A 330 -19.10 -8.46 12.46
C LEU A 330 -19.69 -8.96 11.13
N LEU A 331 -18.84 -9.17 10.13
CA LEU A 331 -19.23 -9.65 8.80
C LEU A 331 -19.44 -11.17 8.76
N ASP A 332 -18.78 -11.93 9.63
CA ASP A 332 -18.97 -13.38 9.75
C ASP A 332 -20.06 -13.68 10.80
N GLU A 333 -21.10 -14.44 10.42
CA GLU A 333 -22.23 -14.69 11.31
C GLU A 333 -21.83 -15.44 12.59
N ARG A 334 -20.91 -16.42 12.48
CA ARG A 334 -20.49 -17.25 13.61
C ARG A 334 -19.63 -16.45 14.58
N GLU A 335 -18.69 -15.67 14.04
CA GLU A 335 -17.85 -14.79 14.86
C GLU A 335 -18.68 -13.67 15.51
N ARG A 336 -19.70 -13.17 14.81
CA ARG A 336 -20.60 -12.12 15.33
C ARG A 336 -21.40 -12.61 16.54
N GLU A 337 -21.85 -13.85 16.56
CA GLU A 337 -22.55 -14.45 17.71
C GLU A 337 -21.70 -14.51 18.98
N LEU A 338 -20.37 -14.47 18.86
CA LEU A 338 -19.43 -14.43 19.99
C LEU A 338 -19.25 -13.02 20.57
N LEU A 339 -19.68 -11.97 19.85
CA LEU A 339 -19.61 -10.59 20.32
C LEU A 339 -20.73 -10.30 21.32
N SER A 340 -20.47 -9.43 22.30
CA SER A 340 -21.51 -9.04 23.25
C SER A 340 -22.58 -8.18 22.56
N ASN A 341 -23.85 -8.47 22.84
CA ASN A 341 -24.98 -7.67 22.35
C ASN A 341 -24.81 -6.18 22.68
N GLU A 342 -24.25 -5.86 23.84
CA GLU A 342 -23.98 -4.48 24.24
C GLU A 342 -22.98 -3.78 23.31
N LEU A 343 -21.90 -4.46 22.92
CA LEU A 343 -20.93 -3.92 21.97
C LEU A 343 -21.59 -3.65 20.62
N VAL A 344 -22.34 -4.61 20.10
CA VAL A 344 -23.01 -4.49 18.80
C VAL A 344 -24.03 -3.34 18.82
N SER A 345 -24.88 -3.25 19.85
CA SER A 345 -25.84 -2.14 20.00
C SER A 345 -25.14 -0.79 20.08
N ARG A 346 -24.00 -0.71 20.78
CA ARG A 346 -23.22 0.53 20.89
C ARG A 346 -22.63 0.96 19.55
N LEU A 347 -22.09 0.03 18.77
CA LEU A 347 -21.55 0.33 17.44
C LEU A 347 -22.64 0.84 16.49
N LEU A 348 -23.81 0.20 16.49
CA LEU A 348 -24.96 0.66 15.72
C LEU A 348 -25.41 2.08 16.13
N TYR A 349 -25.42 2.34 17.43
CA TYR A 349 -25.79 3.65 17.97
C TYR A 349 -24.78 4.72 17.59
N ASP A 350 -23.48 4.45 17.73
CA ASP A 350 -22.39 5.36 17.36
C ASP A 350 -22.44 5.70 15.85
N GLU A 351 -22.63 4.70 14.99
CA GLU A 351 -22.73 4.89 13.53
C GLU A 351 -23.87 5.84 13.18
N HIS A 352 -25.05 5.55 13.72
CA HIS A 352 -26.26 6.29 13.40
C HIS A 352 -26.24 7.71 13.98
N SER A 353 -25.86 7.86 15.25
CA SER A 353 -25.83 9.16 15.93
C SER A 353 -24.83 10.12 15.31
N LYS A 354 -23.60 9.67 15.02
CA LYS A 354 -22.57 10.53 14.41
C LYS A 354 -22.91 10.92 12.98
N MET A 355 -23.45 10.00 12.19
CA MET A 355 -23.92 10.31 10.84
C MET A 355 -24.98 11.43 10.86
N ILE A 356 -25.88 11.39 11.84
CA ILE A 356 -26.89 12.45 12.03
C ILE A 356 -26.23 13.75 12.46
N ILE A 357 -25.46 13.73 13.55
CA ILE A 357 -24.86 14.93 14.15
C ILE A 357 -24.00 15.68 13.13
N GLU A 358 -23.15 15.00 12.37
CA GLU A 358 -22.26 15.67 11.41
C GLU A 358 -22.99 16.23 10.19
N ARG A 359 -24.20 15.75 9.89
CA ARG A 359 -25.04 16.28 8.80
C ARG A 359 -25.95 17.42 9.26
N THR A 360 -25.98 17.72 10.55
CA THR A 360 -26.86 18.75 11.12
C THR A 360 -26.04 19.76 11.92
N LYS A 361 -26.03 21.04 11.51
CA LYS A 361 -25.46 22.12 12.34
C LYS A 361 -26.52 22.68 13.28
N PRO A 362 -26.27 22.69 14.60
CA PRO A 362 -26.77 23.85 15.34
C PRO A 362 -25.96 24.31 16.56
N ASP A 363 -26.41 25.42 17.13
CA ASP A 363 -26.28 25.74 18.56
C ASP A 363 -27.58 25.41 19.35
N GLU A 364 -28.75 25.35 18.68
CA GLU A 364 -30.00 24.70 19.13
C GLU A 364 -30.76 24.17 17.88
N LEU A 365 -31.21 22.91 17.88
CA LEU A 365 -31.81 22.23 16.71
C LEU A 365 -33.33 22.06 16.93
N ILE A 366 -34.12 22.85 16.24
CA ILE A 366 -35.57 22.64 16.13
C ILE A 366 -35.83 22.02 14.76
N TYR A 367 -36.32 20.79 14.74
CA TYR A 367 -36.67 20.10 13.51
C TYR A 367 -38.16 20.26 13.24
N GLU A 368 -38.52 20.81 12.09
CA GLU A 368 -39.91 20.93 11.61
C GLU A 368 -40.21 19.95 10.45
N ASP A 369 -39.16 19.50 9.74
CA ASP A 369 -39.30 18.55 8.65
C ASP A 369 -39.59 17.14 9.18
N LYS A 370 -40.84 16.72 8.97
CA LYS A 370 -41.36 15.42 9.38
C LYS A 370 -40.53 14.24 8.85
N GLY A 371 -39.95 14.34 7.64
CA GLY A 371 -39.14 13.28 7.05
C GLY A 371 -37.82 13.05 7.79
N THR A 372 -37.14 14.14 8.13
CA THR A 372 -35.87 14.14 8.85
C THR A 372 -36.05 13.62 10.28
N ILE A 373 -37.05 14.13 11.00
CA ILE A 373 -37.40 13.66 12.36
C ILE A 373 -37.67 12.16 12.35
N PHE A 374 -38.47 11.70 11.39
CA PHE A 374 -38.82 10.30 11.25
C PHE A 374 -37.59 9.42 10.98
N SER A 375 -36.70 9.85 10.08
CA SER A 375 -35.46 9.13 9.77
C SER A 375 -34.58 8.97 11.01
N MET A 376 -34.42 10.05 11.80
CA MET A 376 -33.63 10.03 13.03
C MET A 376 -34.20 9.07 14.06
N LEU A 377 -35.50 9.20 14.35
CA LEU A 377 -36.16 8.38 15.35
C LEU A 377 -36.17 6.90 14.93
N ARG A 378 -36.41 6.60 13.65
CA ARG A 378 -36.45 5.23 13.14
C ARG A 378 -35.13 4.48 13.33
N GLY A 379 -33.98 5.16 13.23
CA GLY A 379 -32.70 4.49 13.45
C GLY A 379 -32.22 4.50 14.91
N VAL A 380 -32.61 5.48 15.73
CA VAL A 380 -32.21 5.55 17.15
C VAL A 380 -33.07 4.66 18.05
N ILE A 381 -34.38 4.59 17.80
CA ILE A 381 -35.34 3.87 18.64
C ILE A 381 -35.00 2.38 18.82
N PRO A 382 -34.71 1.60 17.76
CA PRO A 382 -34.48 0.16 17.90
C PRO A 382 -33.23 -0.21 18.72
N ILE A 383 -32.29 0.72 18.89
CA ILE A 383 -30.97 0.48 19.47
C ILE A 383 -30.73 1.22 20.80
N SER A 384 -31.67 2.06 21.22
CA SER A 384 -31.54 2.87 22.44
C SER A 384 -32.27 2.25 23.61
N LYS A 385 -31.61 2.15 24.77
CA LYS A 385 -32.29 1.90 26.05
C LYS A 385 -32.86 3.22 26.55
N ILE A 386 -34.16 3.39 26.45
CA ILE A 386 -34.83 4.61 26.91
C ILE A 386 -35.36 4.39 28.32
N MET A 387 -34.99 5.32 29.20
CA MET A 387 -35.36 5.30 30.61
C MET A 387 -36.35 6.44 30.85
N VAL A 388 -37.56 6.13 31.30
CA VAL A 388 -38.54 7.15 31.69
C VAL A 388 -38.44 7.36 33.20
N LYS A 389 -38.27 8.62 33.59
CA LYS A 389 -38.33 9.06 34.99
C LYS A 389 -39.58 9.91 35.18
N SER A 390 -40.40 9.56 36.16
CA SER A 390 -41.57 10.38 36.51
C SER A 390 -41.08 11.71 37.10
N LEU A 391 -41.63 12.83 36.63
CA LEU A 391 -41.34 14.15 37.18
C LEU A 391 -41.97 14.34 38.59
N ASN A 392 -42.99 13.55 38.91
CA ASN A 392 -43.81 13.74 40.11
C ASN A 392 -43.64 12.63 41.16
N ASP A 393 -42.75 11.67 40.93
CA ASP A 393 -42.59 10.51 41.80
C ASP A 393 -41.11 10.15 41.90
N GLU A 394 -40.57 10.03 43.12
CA GLU A 394 -39.18 9.59 43.39
C GLU A 394 -38.92 8.11 42.99
N GLN A 395 -39.77 7.52 42.14
CA GLN A 395 -39.58 6.17 41.66
C GLN A 395 -38.39 6.06 40.69
N LYS A 396 -37.69 4.93 40.86
CA LYS A 396 -36.59 4.46 40.00
C LYS A 396 -36.96 4.59 38.52
N ALA A 397 -36.00 5.06 37.73
CA ALA A 397 -36.12 5.14 36.28
C ALA A 397 -36.57 3.78 35.73
N LYS A 398 -37.65 3.78 34.94
CA LYS A 398 -38.19 2.55 34.33
C LYS A 398 -37.66 2.46 32.90
N GLN A 399 -37.06 1.33 32.56
CA GLN A 399 -36.67 1.06 31.18
C GLN A 399 -37.92 0.78 30.37
N ILE A 400 -38.10 1.53 29.28
CA ILE A 400 -39.15 1.26 28.30
C ILE A 400 -38.51 0.74 27.02
N GLN A 401 -39.20 -0.18 26.35
CA GLN A 401 -38.83 -0.64 25.02
C GLN A 401 -39.72 0.07 24.01
N LEU A 402 -39.16 1.02 23.26
CA LEU A 402 -39.85 1.62 22.13
C LEU A 402 -39.78 0.64 20.95
N THR A 403 -40.93 0.30 20.40
CA THR A 403 -41.02 -0.70 19.33
C THR A 403 -41.46 -0.10 18.01
N ASP A 404 -42.18 1.02 18.05
CA ASP A 404 -42.70 1.65 16.84
C ASP A 404 -43.00 3.15 17.09
N PHE A 405 -42.99 3.94 16.02
CA PHE A 405 -43.23 5.37 16.02
C PHE A 405 -44.12 5.75 14.83
N GLN A 406 -45.31 6.28 15.11
CA GLN A 406 -46.31 6.60 14.09
C GLN A 406 -46.62 8.09 14.08
N VAL A 407 -46.61 8.72 12.90
CA VAL A 407 -46.94 10.14 12.77
C VAL A 407 -48.32 10.31 12.14
N GLY A 408 -49.25 10.88 12.91
CA GLY A 408 -50.59 11.19 12.45
C GLY A 408 -50.65 12.28 11.38
N SER A 409 -51.83 12.46 10.81
CA SER A 409 -52.12 13.46 9.77
C SER A 409 -52.00 14.92 10.25
N GLY A 410 -52.00 15.17 11.56
CA GLY A 410 -51.85 16.49 12.17
C GLY A 410 -50.48 16.78 12.79
N GLY A 411 -49.43 16.03 12.46
CA GLY A 411 -48.09 16.20 13.06
C GLY A 411 -47.91 15.52 14.42
N ILE A 412 -49.01 15.13 15.08
CA ILE A 412 -48.99 14.39 16.35
C ILE A 412 -48.24 13.08 16.19
N CYS A 413 -47.20 12.92 16.99
CA CYS A 413 -46.36 11.73 17.02
C CYS A 413 -46.81 10.78 18.14
N LYS A 414 -47.12 9.54 17.76
CA LYS A 414 -47.47 8.48 18.69
C LYS A 414 -46.27 7.56 18.85
N MET A 415 -45.72 7.54 20.06
CA MET A 415 -44.73 6.54 20.46
C MET A 415 -45.45 5.32 21.01
N LEU A 416 -45.14 4.16 20.43
CA LEU A 416 -45.55 2.87 20.94
C LEU A 416 -44.43 2.31 21.79
N TYR A 417 -44.69 2.15 23.09
CA TYR A 417 -43.75 1.51 24.00
C TYR A 417 -44.40 0.35 24.75
N PHE A 418 -43.56 -0.61 25.12
CA PHE A 418 -43.95 -1.69 26.01
C PHE A 418 -43.46 -1.41 27.43
N ASN A 419 -44.35 -1.65 28.40
CA ASN A 419 -44.01 -1.71 29.82
C ASN A 419 -44.41 -3.10 30.32
N ASN A 420 -43.43 -3.91 30.71
CA ASN A 420 -43.64 -5.29 31.16
C ASN A 420 -44.49 -6.14 30.19
N GLY A 421 -44.29 -5.98 28.89
CA GLY A 421 -45.03 -6.74 27.86
C GLY A 421 -46.42 -6.19 27.51
N ILE A 422 -46.83 -5.07 28.11
CA ILE A 422 -48.10 -4.39 27.80
C ILE A 422 -47.82 -3.18 26.90
N ILE A 423 -48.54 -3.10 25.77
CA ILE A 423 -48.51 -1.92 24.89
C ILE A 423 -49.12 -0.73 25.63
N ILE A 424 -48.35 0.34 25.79
CA ILE A 424 -48.83 1.61 26.30
C ILE A 424 -48.67 2.66 25.19
N ASN A 425 -49.79 3.26 24.79
CA ASN A 425 -49.81 4.35 23.82
C ASN A 425 -49.42 5.65 24.51
N PHE A 426 -48.32 6.27 24.09
CA PHE A 426 -48.03 7.65 24.47
C PHE A 426 -48.44 8.56 23.31
N ILE A 427 -49.43 9.42 23.57
CA ILE A 427 -49.75 10.56 22.70
C ILE A 427 -48.94 11.72 23.26
N SER A 428 -47.84 12.07 22.61
CA SER A 428 -47.19 13.34 22.84
C SER A 428 -47.54 14.26 21.67
N ASP A 429 -48.28 15.33 21.97
CA ASP A 429 -48.30 16.48 21.08
C ASP A 429 -46.88 17.08 21.14
N PHE A 430 -46.11 16.90 20.06
CA PHE A 430 -44.81 17.54 19.87
C PHE A 430 -45.01 18.86 19.16
#